data_AF-A0A7Y0DGS4-F1
#
_entry.id   AF-A0A7Y0DGS4-F1
#
_cell.length_a   1.000
_cell.length_b   1.000
_cell.length_c   1.000
_cell.angle_alpha   90.00
_cell.angle_beta   90.00
_cell.angle_gamma   90.00
#
_symmetry.space_group_name_H-M   'P 1'
#
loop_
_entity.id
_entity.type
_entity.pdbx_description
1 polymer ?
#
loop_
_entity_poly.entity_id
_entity_poly.type
_entity_poly.pdbx_seq_one_letter_code
_entity_poly.pdbx_strand_id
1 'polypeptide(L)'
;MFRLTAGGVSAVLAVTLAVTADVSQAAAAPVAAVPVAAPKAATVVSRPDLVSARVTARAQGSRVEAESERTGTSSTWVNPDGTLTTEQHAGPIRFRGTDGSWRDVDLTLAEQSDGSVAPKGHPGGLRLSGSSKTSSLAALSATENDVVSTDEGRGGTQGVSLAWGGAL
;
A
#
# COMPACT_ATOMS: atom_id res chain seq x y z
N MET A 1 -15.95 59.03 39.08
CA MET A 1 -15.05 59.83 38.23
C MET A 1 -15.70 59.89 36.85
N PHE A 2 -16.61 60.80 36.52
CA PHE A 2 -16.51 62.23 36.19
C PHE A 2 -15.63 62.56 34.95
N ARG A 3 -16.33 63.13 33.93
CA ARG A 3 -15.92 64.00 32.79
C ARG A 3 -15.50 63.29 31.49
N LEU A 4 -16.25 63.39 30.36
CA LEU A 4 -16.73 64.54 29.56
C LEU A 4 -15.57 65.24 28.83
N THR A 5 -15.55 65.23 27.49
CA THR A 5 -15.73 66.42 26.62
C THR A 5 -15.42 66.15 25.14
N ALA A 6 -16.32 66.62 24.29
CA ALA A 6 -16.15 66.87 22.86
C ALA A 6 -15.30 68.11 22.57
N GLY A 7 -14.90 68.27 21.30
CA GLY A 7 -14.28 69.47 20.73
C GLY A 7 -13.09 69.08 19.87
N GLY A 8 -12.85 69.61 18.68
CA GLY A 8 -13.40 70.77 17.99
C GLY A 8 -12.45 71.05 16.82
N VAL A 9 -13.04 71.57 15.74
CA VAL A 9 -12.45 71.83 14.42
C VAL A 9 -11.21 72.74 14.47
N SER A 10 -10.18 72.46 13.66
CA SER A 10 -9.41 73.51 12.96
C SER A 10 -8.66 72.98 11.74
N ALA A 11 -8.86 73.71 10.66
CA ALA A 11 -8.39 73.50 9.31
C ALA A 11 -6.90 73.84 9.14
N VAL A 12 -6.21 73.16 8.23
CA VAL A 12 -5.18 73.81 7.40
C VAL A 12 -5.27 73.26 5.97
N LEU A 13 -5.37 74.23 5.08
CA LEU A 13 -5.39 74.18 3.62
C LEU A 13 -3.98 73.86 3.09
N ALA A 14 -3.85 72.89 2.21
CA ALA A 14 -2.72 72.83 1.27
C ALA A 14 -3.19 72.20 -0.03
N VAL A 15 -3.52 73.06 -1.00
CA VAL A 15 -3.73 72.69 -2.39
C VAL A 15 -2.35 72.47 -3.00
N THR A 16 -2.01 71.22 -3.29
CA THR A 16 -0.85 70.87 -4.12
C THR A 16 -1.34 70.28 -5.43
N LEU A 17 -1.12 71.03 -6.50
CA LEU A 17 -1.36 70.67 -7.88
C LEU A 17 -0.34 69.58 -8.27
N ALA A 18 -0.82 68.35 -8.48
CA ALA A 18 0.00 67.25 -8.97
C ALA A 18 -0.52 66.79 -10.33
N VAL A 19 0.39 66.84 -11.31
CA VAL A 19 0.26 66.44 -12.71
C VAL A 19 -0.42 65.06 -12.82
N THR A 20 -1.55 64.99 -13.52
CA THR A 20 -2.16 63.71 -13.88
C THR A 20 -1.36 63.11 -15.03
N ALA A 21 -0.42 62.23 -14.71
CA ALA A 21 0.07 61.25 -15.68
C ALA A 21 -1.06 60.22 -15.89
N ASP A 22 -1.61 60.17 -17.09
CA ASP A 22 -2.50 59.09 -17.55
C ASP A 22 -1.69 57.79 -17.58
N VAL A 23 -1.62 57.10 -16.44
CA VAL A 23 -1.15 55.73 -16.38
C VAL A 23 -2.33 54.87 -16.82
N SER A 24 -2.32 54.46 -18.09
CA SER A 24 -3.22 53.43 -18.60
C SER A 24 -2.98 52.15 -17.79
N GLN A 25 -3.77 51.97 -16.73
CA GLN A 25 -3.77 50.77 -15.90
C GLN A 25 -4.43 49.67 -16.73
N ALA A 26 -3.61 48.81 -17.33
CA ALA A 26 -4.10 47.56 -17.90
C ALA A 26 -4.83 46.80 -16.78
N ALA A 27 -6.16 46.73 -16.89
CA ALA A 27 -6.98 45.99 -15.95
C ALA A 27 -6.57 44.51 -16.01
N ALA A 28 -5.80 44.07 -15.02
CA ALA A 28 -5.59 42.66 -14.79
C ALA A 28 -6.96 42.04 -14.49
N ALA A 29 -7.44 41.19 -15.39
CA ALA A 29 -8.64 40.41 -15.16
C ALA A 29 -8.49 39.66 -13.82
N PRO A 30 -9.53 39.62 -12.96
CA PRO A 30 -9.47 38.83 -11.75
C PRO A 30 -9.31 37.37 -12.17
N VAL A 31 -8.11 36.82 -11.96
CA VAL A 31 -7.90 35.38 -12.05
C VAL A 31 -8.75 34.78 -10.95
N ALA A 32 -9.88 34.17 -11.34
CA ALA A 32 -10.70 33.41 -10.43
C ALA A 32 -9.81 32.36 -9.76
N ALA A 33 -9.57 32.53 -8.46
CA ALA A 33 -8.87 31.54 -7.67
C ALA A 33 -9.71 30.25 -7.74
N VAL A 34 -9.19 29.26 -8.46
CA VAL A 34 -9.77 27.92 -8.45
C VAL A 34 -9.72 27.42 -6.99
N PRO A 35 -10.85 27.04 -6.38
CA PRO A 35 -10.81 26.50 -5.03
C PRO A 35 -10.00 25.21 -5.08
N VAL A 36 -8.85 25.22 -4.39
CA VAL A 36 -8.06 24.01 -4.17
C VAL A 36 -8.95 23.07 -3.35
N ALA A 37 -9.42 22.00 -3.98
CA ALA A 37 -10.19 20.98 -3.30
C ALA A 37 -9.35 20.42 -2.15
N ALA A 38 -9.87 20.53 -0.92
CA ALA A 38 -9.22 19.94 0.25
C ALA A 38 -9.02 18.44 0.01
N PRO A 39 -7.87 17.86 0.42
CA PRO A 39 -7.63 16.44 0.25
C PRO A 39 -8.72 15.65 0.98
N LYS A 40 -9.44 14.81 0.23
CA LYS A 40 -10.42 13.88 0.79
C LYS A 40 -9.70 12.98 1.79
N ALA A 41 -10.17 12.95 3.04
CA ALA A 41 -9.61 12.09 4.08
C ALA A 41 -9.51 10.64 3.57
N ALA A 42 -8.35 10.01 3.77
CA ALA A 42 -8.13 8.63 3.35
C ALA A 42 -9.06 7.67 4.10
N THR A 43 -9.68 6.76 3.37
CA THR A 43 -10.56 5.73 3.95
C THR A 43 -9.73 4.68 4.67
N VAL A 44 -10.12 4.32 5.90
CA VAL A 44 -9.44 3.27 6.66
C VAL A 44 -9.89 1.91 6.13
N VAL A 45 -8.96 1.09 5.68
CA VAL A 45 -9.27 -0.21 5.05
C VAL A 45 -9.21 -1.40 6.02
N SER A 46 -8.42 -1.31 7.09
CA SER A 46 -8.30 -2.36 8.09
C SER A 46 -8.13 -1.81 9.51
N ARG A 47 -8.44 -2.65 10.49
CA ARG A 47 -8.22 -2.40 11.93
C ARG A 47 -7.74 -3.68 12.63
N PRO A 48 -7.01 -3.57 13.75
CA PRO A 48 -6.44 -4.73 14.43
C PRO A 48 -7.47 -5.77 14.89
N ASP A 49 -8.70 -5.35 15.19
CA ASP A 49 -9.71 -6.17 15.84
C ASP A 49 -11.13 -5.80 15.41
N LEU A 50 -12.09 -6.71 15.64
CA LEU A 50 -13.50 -6.54 15.30
C LEU A 50 -14.16 -5.31 15.96
N VAL A 51 -13.78 -4.94 17.19
CA VAL A 51 -14.41 -3.83 17.90
C VAL A 51 -14.02 -2.51 17.24
N SER A 52 -12.74 -2.31 16.98
CA SER A 52 -12.27 -1.09 16.34
C SER A 52 -12.64 -1.04 14.85
N ALA A 53 -12.72 -2.19 14.16
CA ALA A 53 -13.27 -2.28 12.81
C ALA A 53 -14.75 -1.86 12.77
N ARG A 54 -15.59 -2.28 13.73
CA ARG A 54 -17.01 -1.88 13.83
C ARG A 54 -17.20 -0.40 14.00
N VAL A 55 -16.45 0.23 14.90
CA VAL A 55 -16.52 1.68 15.11
C VAL A 55 -16.15 2.41 13.83
N THR A 56 -15.07 1.99 13.18
CA THR A 56 -14.55 2.63 11.97
C THR A 56 -15.51 2.45 10.80
N ALA A 57 -16.00 1.24 10.54
CA ALA A 57 -16.91 0.95 9.43
C ALA A 57 -18.22 1.75 9.51
N ARG A 58 -18.78 1.89 10.71
CA ARG A 58 -19.95 2.74 10.95
C ARG A 58 -19.64 4.22 10.73
N ALA A 59 -18.51 4.70 11.25
CA ALA A 59 -18.14 6.10 11.14
C ALA A 59 -17.87 6.54 9.70
N GLN A 60 -17.23 5.68 8.89
CA GLN A 60 -16.85 6.02 7.52
C GLN A 60 -17.86 5.58 6.45
N GLY A 61 -18.83 4.74 6.80
CA GLY A 61 -19.86 4.26 5.86
C GLY A 61 -19.35 3.27 4.81
N SER A 62 -18.17 2.66 5.01
CA SER A 62 -17.64 1.60 4.15
C SER A 62 -17.05 0.46 4.98
N ARG A 63 -16.97 -0.74 4.38
CA ARG A 63 -16.48 -1.94 5.07
C ARG A 63 -15.02 -1.80 5.51
N VAL A 64 -14.69 -2.37 6.66
CA VAL A 64 -13.33 -2.37 7.24
C VAL A 64 -12.94 -3.79 7.58
N GLU A 65 -11.76 -4.24 7.15
CA GLU A 65 -11.25 -5.56 7.50
C GLU A 65 -10.85 -5.63 8.99
N ALA A 66 -11.15 -6.74 9.65
CA ALA A 66 -10.67 -7.05 10.99
C ALA A 66 -9.45 -7.98 10.89
N GLU A 67 -8.26 -7.46 11.20
CA GLU A 67 -7.00 -8.21 11.05
C GLU A 67 -6.88 -9.40 12.00
N SER A 68 -7.57 -9.36 13.15
CA SER A 68 -7.64 -10.50 14.09
C SER A 68 -8.25 -11.76 13.47
N GLU A 69 -9.13 -11.59 12.48
CA GLU A 69 -9.82 -12.68 11.77
C GLU A 69 -9.09 -13.07 10.46
N ARG A 70 -8.00 -12.38 10.12
CA ARG A 70 -7.27 -12.59 8.88
C ARG A 70 -6.48 -13.89 8.95
N THR A 71 -6.66 -14.74 7.94
CA THR A 71 -5.82 -15.92 7.73
C THR A 71 -5.18 -15.89 6.34
N GLY A 72 -4.39 -16.93 6.02
CA GLY A 72 -3.82 -17.08 4.68
C GLY A 72 -4.88 -17.30 3.59
N THR A 73 -6.05 -17.80 3.97
CA THR A 73 -7.14 -18.21 3.05
C THR A 73 -8.45 -17.46 3.32
N SER A 74 -8.47 -16.52 4.26
CA SER A 74 -9.67 -15.77 4.63
C SER A 74 -9.40 -14.31 4.94
N SER A 75 -10.39 -13.49 4.67
CA SER A 75 -10.51 -12.14 5.22
C SER A 75 -11.93 -11.94 5.73
N THR A 76 -12.06 -11.24 6.85
CA THR A 76 -13.36 -10.89 7.42
C THR A 76 -13.47 -9.38 7.52
N TRP A 77 -14.56 -8.86 6.99
CA TRP A 77 -14.90 -7.44 6.99
C TRP A 77 -16.09 -7.18 7.88
N VAL A 78 -16.03 -6.05 8.57
CA VAL A 78 -17.18 -5.45 9.21
C VAL A 78 -17.82 -4.47 8.24
N ASN A 79 -19.11 -4.66 7.97
CA ASN A 79 -19.89 -3.76 7.13
C ASN A 79 -20.45 -2.58 7.94
N PRO A 80 -20.81 -1.46 7.28
CA PRO A 80 -21.36 -0.28 7.97
C PRO A 80 -22.64 -0.55 8.77
N ASP A 81 -23.45 -1.51 8.34
CA ASP A 81 -24.67 -1.95 9.04
C ASP A 81 -24.38 -2.82 10.29
N GLY A 82 -23.11 -3.17 10.52
CA GLY A 82 -22.65 -4.00 11.62
C GLY A 82 -22.65 -5.51 11.34
N THR A 83 -23.08 -5.94 10.15
CA THR A 83 -22.93 -7.33 9.69
C THR A 83 -21.46 -7.65 9.42
N LEU A 84 -21.14 -8.95 9.37
CA LEU A 84 -19.82 -9.46 8.99
C LEU A 84 -19.92 -10.14 7.62
N THR A 85 -18.95 -9.88 6.77
CA THR A 85 -18.72 -10.62 5.53
C THR A 85 -17.39 -11.32 5.65
N THR A 86 -17.35 -12.61 5.31
CA THR A 86 -16.10 -13.37 5.22
C THR A 86 -15.95 -13.87 3.79
N GLU A 87 -14.80 -13.60 3.19
CA GLU A 87 -14.41 -14.13 1.88
C GLU A 87 -13.40 -15.25 2.14
N GLN A 88 -13.70 -16.43 1.61
CA GLN A 88 -12.87 -17.64 1.71
C GLN A 88 -12.26 -17.96 0.35
N HIS A 89 -11.02 -18.44 0.37
CA HIS A 89 -10.28 -18.85 -0.82
C HIS A 89 -9.92 -20.34 -0.76
N ALA A 90 -9.85 -20.98 -1.93
CA ALA A 90 -9.50 -22.41 -2.04
C ALA A 90 -8.04 -22.72 -1.67
N GLY A 91 -7.18 -21.70 -1.64
CA GLY A 91 -5.77 -21.81 -1.25
C GLY A 91 -5.25 -20.49 -0.69
N PRO A 92 -4.00 -20.48 -0.20
CA PRO A 92 -3.41 -19.28 0.38
C PRO A 92 -3.29 -18.16 -0.64
N ILE A 93 -3.83 -16.99 -0.31
CA ILE A 93 -3.63 -15.74 -1.06
C ILE A 93 -2.58 -14.86 -0.41
N ARG A 94 -2.27 -15.13 0.86
CA ARG A 94 -1.25 -14.45 1.65
C ARG A 94 -0.64 -15.39 2.68
N PHE A 95 0.53 -15.06 3.17
CA PHE A 95 1.25 -15.84 4.18
C PHE A 95 2.07 -14.92 5.08
N ARG A 96 2.53 -15.44 6.22
CA ARG A 96 3.45 -14.71 7.09
C ARG A 96 4.88 -14.96 6.66
N GLY A 97 5.62 -13.89 6.42
CA GLY A 97 7.06 -13.94 6.18
C GLY A 97 7.84 -14.31 7.44
N THR A 98 9.15 -14.46 7.30
CA THR A 98 10.07 -14.75 8.42
C THR A 98 10.12 -13.63 9.46
N ASP A 99 9.77 -12.41 9.08
CA ASP A 99 9.60 -11.24 9.95
C ASP A 99 8.23 -11.19 10.65
N GLY A 100 7.36 -12.19 10.42
CA GLY A 100 6.01 -12.26 10.98
C GLY A 100 4.99 -11.37 10.28
N SER A 101 5.40 -10.59 9.27
CA SER A 101 4.54 -9.70 8.49
C SER A 101 3.71 -10.49 7.47
N TRP A 102 2.49 -10.01 7.19
CA TRP A 102 1.70 -10.55 6.09
C TRP A 102 2.27 -10.11 4.75
N ARG A 103 2.37 -11.05 3.81
CA ARG A 103 2.77 -10.82 2.43
C ARG A 103 1.85 -11.60 1.51
N ASP A 104 1.55 -11.04 0.34
CA ASP A 104 0.74 -11.73 -0.65
C ASP A 104 1.53 -12.85 -1.32
N VAL A 105 0.81 -13.87 -1.78
CA VAL A 105 1.39 -14.91 -2.63
C VAL A 105 1.66 -14.31 -4.01
N ASP A 106 2.93 -14.20 -4.37
CA ASP A 106 3.40 -13.71 -5.66
C ASP A 106 4.16 -14.84 -6.36
N LEU A 107 3.47 -15.48 -7.31
CA LEU A 107 3.99 -16.59 -8.11
C LEU A 107 4.82 -16.13 -9.31
N THR A 108 5.11 -14.83 -9.43
CA THR A 108 6.01 -14.32 -10.47
C THR A 108 7.42 -14.86 -10.22
N LEU A 109 7.93 -15.63 -11.15
CA LEU A 109 9.27 -16.22 -11.07
C LEU A 109 10.34 -15.18 -11.36
N ALA A 110 11.45 -15.25 -10.61
CA ALA A 110 12.64 -14.44 -10.82
C ALA A 110 13.90 -15.26 -10.58
N GLU A 111 14.92 -15.02 -11.40
CA GLU A 111 16.27 -15.54 -11.16
C GLU A 111 16.82 -14.97 -9.85
N GLN A 112 17.51 -15.83 -9.12
CA GLN A 112 18.12 -15.57 -7.83
C GLN A 112 19.64 -15.45 -8.00
N SER A 113 20.32 -14.87 -7.01
CA SER A 113 21.77 -14.65 -7.07
C SER A 113 22.60 -15.93 -7.15
N ASP A 114 22.03 -17.06 -6.74
CA ASP A 114 22.64 -18.40 -6.81
C ASP A 114 22.39 -19.11 -8.15
N GLY A 115 21.70 -18.47 -9.09
CA GLY A 115 21.31 -19.03 -10.38
C GLY A 115 20.02 -19.87 -10.35
N SER A 116 19.39 -20.05 -9.19
CA SER A 116 18.05 -20.67 -9.10
C SER A 116 16.96 -19.71 -9.59
N VAL A 117 15.78 -20.25 -9.91
CA VAL A 117 14.57 -19.47 -10.21
C VAL A 117 13.55 -19.71 -9.11
N ALA A 118 12.97 -18.66 -8.55
CA ALA A 118 11.99 -18.79 -7.47
C ALA A 118 10.85 -17.78 -7.62
N PRO A 119 9.64 -18.09 -7.13
CA PRO A 119 8.60 -17.09 -6.95
C PRO A 119 9.03 -15.97 -6.02
N LYS A 120 8.54 -14.75 -6.26
CA LYS A 120 8.76 -13.60 -5.35
C LYS A 120 8.13 -13.79 -3.97
N GLY A 121 7.05 -14.57 -3.87
CA GLY A 121 6.38 -14.85 -2.60
C GLY A 121 5.62 -16.17 -2.63
N HIS A 122 6.21 -17.23 -2.07
CA HIS A 122 5.57 -18.53 -1.92
C HIS A 122 5.62 -19.00 -0.46
N PRO A 123 4.50 -19.49 0.13
CA PRO A 123 4.44 -19.87 1.55
C PRO A 123 5.40 -21.01 1.92
N GLY A 124 5.63 -21.94 1.00
CA GLY A 124 6.53 -23.08 1.18
C GLY A 124 7.89 -22.94 0.51
N GLY A 125 8.34 -21.72 0.17
CA GLY A 125 9.70 -21.52 -0.37
C GLY A 125 10.04 -22.33 -1.62
N LEU A 126 9.13 -22.35 -2.61
CA LEU A 126 9.35 -23.08 -3.87
C LEU A 126 10.59 -22.56 -4.59
N ARG A 127 11.45 -23.47 -5.05
CA ARG A 127 12.60 -23.12 -5.90
C ARG A 127 12.68 -24.04 -7.11
N LEU A 128 13.16 -23.51 -8.21
CA LEU A 128 13.48 -24.25 -9.43
C LEU A 128 15.00 -24.15 -9.55
N SER A 129 15.69 -25.27 -9.60
CA SER A 129 17.15 -25.23 -9.78
C SER A 129 17.48 -24.65 -11.16
N GLY A 130 18.51 -23.80 -11.22
CA GLY A 130 18.98 -23.21 -12.46
C GLY A 130 19.54 -24.26 -13.42
N SER A 131 19.79 -23.87 -14.67
CA SER A 131 20.39 -24.77 -15.65
C SER A 131 21.73 -25.33 -15.14
N SER A 132 21.82 -26.65 -14.98
CA SER A 132 23.10 -27.31 -14.74
C SER A 132 23.83 -27.46 -16.08
N LYS A 133 25.16 -27.28 -16.11
CA LYS A 133 25.98 -27.54 -17.32
C LYS A 133 25.97 -29.02 -17.75
N THR A 134 25.34 -29.89 -16.98
CA THR A 134 25.13 -31.29 -17.30
C THR A 134 23.89 -31.42 -18.18
N SER A 135 24.09 -31.26 -19.49
CA SER A 135 23.04 -31.22 -20.50
C SER A 135 22.47 -32.59 -20.88
N SER A 136 22.57 -33.61 -20.02
CA SER A 136 21.97 -34.92 -20.30
C SER A 136 21.14 -35.41 -19.11
N LEU A 137 19.86 -35.66 -19.39
CA LEU A 137 18.93 -36.37 -18.51
C LEU A 137 19.50 -37.74 -18.08
N ALA A 138 20.32 -38.36 -18.93
CA ALA A 138 21.03 -39.60 -18.64
C ALA A 138 22.17 -39.47 -17.60
N ALA A 139 22.79 -38.29 -17.45
CA ALA A 139 23.78 -38.04 -16.40
C ALA A 139 23.11 -37.65 -15.06
N LEU A 140 21.92 -37.03 -15.14
CA LEU A 140 21.07 -36.76 -13.98
C LEU A 140 20.37 -38.02 -13.46
N SER A 141 20.11 -39.03 -14.30
CA SER A 141 19.57 -40.34 -13.86
C SER A 141 20.63 -41.30 -13.33
N ALA A 142 21.92 -41.02 -13.57
CA ALA A 142 23.04 -41.88 -13.18
C ALA A 142 23.63 -41.49 -11.81
N THR A 143 23.34 -40.29 -11.34
CA THR A 143 23.57 -39.86 -9.96
C THR A 143 22.19 -39.78 -9.31
N GLU A 144 22.03 -40.18 -8.06
CA GLU A 144 20.76 -40.10 -7.32
C GLU A 144 20.35 -38.63 -7.10
N ASN A 145 20.09 -37.89 -8.17
CA ASN A 145 19.65 -36.51 -8.14
C ASN A 145 18.14 -36.52 -8.24
N ASP A 146 17.52 -36.47 -7.06
CA ASP A 146 16.10 -36.27 -6.91
C ASP A 146 15.66 -35.05 -7.74
N VAL A 147 14.80 -35.31 -8.71
CA VAL A 147 14.21 -34.29 -9.58
C VAL A 147 13.30 -33.37 -8.76
N VAL A 148 12.89 -33.79 -7.56
CA VAL A 148 12.02 -33.07 -6.62
C VAL A 148 12.59 -33.18 -5.19
N SER A 149 13.69 -32.49 -4.85
CA SER A 149 14.16 -32.56 -3.46
C SER A 149 13.30 -31.72 -2.52
N THR A 150 12.85 -32.32 -1.42
CA THR A 150 12.24 -31.59 -0.30
C THR A 150 13.29 -31.28 0.75
N ASP A 151 13.54 -29.99 1.02
CA ASP A 151 14.42 -29.58 2.13
C ASP A 151 13.56 -29.23 3.35
N GLU A 152 13.90 -29.79 4.50
CA GLU A 152 13.34 -29.32 5.77
C GLU A 152 14.23 -28.17 6.23
N GLY A 153 13.86 -26.95 5.84
CA GLY A 153 14.62 -25.75 6.15
C GLY A 153 14.82 -25.60 7.67
N ARG A 154 15.99 -25.13 8.09
CA ARG A 154 16.33 -24.90 9.51
C ARG A 154 15.33 -23.91 10.14
N GLY A 155 14.27 -24.45 10.74
CA GLY A 155 13.08 -23.71 11.17
C GLY A 155 11.74 -24.46 11.02
N GLY A 156 11.71 -25.63 10.36
CA GLY A 156 10.52 -26.48 10.23
C GLY A 156 9.62 -26.17 9.03
N THR A 157 10.04 -25.26 8.15
CA THR A 157 9.39 -25.02 6.85
C THR A 157 9.90 -26.01 5.81
N GLN A 158 8.98 -26.78 5.19
CA GLN A 158 9.30 -27.68 4.09
C GLN A 158 9.40 -26.88 2.78
N GLY A 159 10.55 -26.95 2.11
CA GLY A 159 10.79 -26.47 0.76
C GLY A 159 10.68 -27.58 -0.28
N VAL A 160 10.37 -27.24 -1.53
CA VAL A 160 10.36 -28.16 -2.67
C VAL A 160 11.20 -27.57 -3.78
N SER A 161 12.15 -28.32 -4.33
CA SER A 161 12.95 -27.91 -5.48
C SER A 161 12.94 -28.87 -6.65
N LEU A 162 12.82 -28.33 -7.87
CA LEU A 162 12.78 -29.11 -9.13
C LEU A 162 14.03 -28.93 -9.99
N ALA A 163 14.51 -29.98 -10.65
CA ALA A 163 15.65 -29.92 -11.58
C ALA A 163 15.32 -30.44 -12.99
N TRP A 164 15.78 -29.75 -14.05
CA TRP A 164 15.69 -30.26 -15.43
C TRP A 164 16.95 -29.93 -16.25
N GLY A 165 17.14 -30.69 -17.33
CA GLY A 165 18.19 -30.43 -18.32
C GLY A 165 17.69 -29.48 -19.40
N GLY A 166 18.33 -28.32 -19.56
CA GLY A 166 18.04 -27.32 -20.59
C GLY A 166 18.04 -25.88 -20.08
N ALA A 167 18.01 -24.90 -20.99
CA ALA A 167 17.83 -23.47 -20.67
C ALA A 167 16.32 -23.11 -20.66
N LEU A 168 15.95 -22.06 -19.93
CA LEU A 168 14.62 -21.43 -19.97
C LEU A 168 14.54 -20.32 -21.01
#